data_AF-A0AB33A6G0-F1
#
_entry.id   AF-A0AB33A6G0-F1
#
_cell.length_a   1.000
_cell.length_b   1.000
_cell.length_c   1.000
_cell.angle_alpha   90.00
_cell.angle_beta   90.00
_cell.angle_gamma   90.00
#
_symmetry.space_group_name_H-M   'P 1'
#
loop_
_entity.id
_entity.type
_entity.pdbx_description
1 polymer ?
#
loop_
_entity_poly.entity_id
_entity_poly.type
_entity_poly.pdbx_seq_one_letter_code
_entity_poly.pdbx_strand_id
1 'polypeptide(L)'
;MSRPGKSVVYGANATALGDLAEPTRTVGSQVLDAAGTVHGAIVDLEWEGLGKDAAVGRADHELAQDKRVVQGYNALADAYRNGAAAMAPMIGDLTKTGQGLEADSFAVSEDWVVTDMFDYRAGKAAMIAMGSSEKAATDRMNQLQAQRGNEAKTDTVNLQQRADALGKADQDTAAAINTAKADIAAAAPLSAGLTGEEGKDDFGNAFPNTFMSPEQNAAAWARMVAAGTLSQADLDKLARGEKVQIPAGQMAYLYQMSQSLNGKSPEEIKMLEQMLPTPETRAAFAQGLKIVSNPNVEVFGAEQLKGYAQGATDETRGSFVPVSGSKVNLPSEISKELSRTDRVTQEPSRGFVTTHLNGVGALQDINDIFKPGATITGSEATKSMLEAANQYAAVDVKHNEGIVHGLKTDAHGSLTSALADVYQNTGKDHLAVHDMVTGKDDNSFLRTVTHEQWGADSGKVGDAFRWMQEGNNPLATDTASKVAHYLADNKTELNAMPGTEKLLLSAPKSFAEINPGLAKVIRPGVSGEFFRWEGWARGIEVIEAVSRRAEGAGGADGGRSAQRDSFGVGGDGPGC
;
A
#
# COMPACT_ATOMS: atom_id res chain seq x y z
N MET A 1 -21.07 -11.24 -25.52
CA MET A 1 -21.84 -12.37 -24.93
C MET A 1 -22.62 -13.06 -26.04
N SER A 2 -23.15 -14.26 -25.77
CA SER A 2 -23.98 -15.03 -26.71
C SER A 2 -25.41 -14.48 -26.80
N ARG A 3 -26.18 -15.00 -27.76
CA ARG A 3 -27.64 -14.89 -27.84
C ARG A 3 -28.28 -15.11 -26.44
N PRO A 4 -29.21 -14.25 -25.98
CA PRO A 4 -29.92 -14.46 -24.73
C PRO A 4 -30.91 -15.62 -24.87
N GLY A 5 -30.96 -16.51 -23.88
CA GLY A 5 -31.87 -17.66 -23.87
C GLY A 5 -33.35 -17.25 -23.71
N LYS A 6 -34.27 -18.07 -24.22
CA LYS A 6 -35.73 -17.83 -24.14
C LYS A 6 -36.20 -17.51 -22.72
N SER A 7 -35.80 -18.31 -21.73
CA SER A 7 -36.16 -18.12 -20.31
C SER A 7 -35.71 -16.76 -19.76
N VAL A 8 -34.53 -16.28 -20.15
CA VAL A 8 -33.99 -14.97 -19.76
C VAL A 8 -34.85 -13.85 -20.35
N VAL A 9 -35.21 -13.92 -21.63
CA VAL A 9 -36.02 -12.89 -22.30
C VAL A 9 -37.45 -12.86 -21.78
N TYR A 10 -38.07 -14.02 -21.53
CA TYR A 10 -39.42 -14.09 -20.95
C TYR A 10 -39.48 -13.52 -19.52
N GLY A 11 -38.38 -13.54 -18.77
CA GLY A 11 -38.27 -12.94 -17.45
C GLY A 11 -37.70 -11.51 -17.42
N ALA A 12 -37.29 -10.95 -18.56
CA ALA A 12 -36.58 -9.67 -18.61
C ALA A 12 -37.52 -8.46 -18.46
N ASN A 13 -37.13 -7.49 -17.63
CA ASN A 13 -37.82 -6.21 -17.49
C ASN A 13 -36.85 -5.03 -17.69
N ALA A 14 -36.74 -4.55 -18.94
CA ALA A 14 -35.92 -3.39 -19.28
C ALA A 14 -36.44 -2.06 -18.68
N THR A 15 -37.70 -1.98 -18.24
CA THR A 15 -38.27 -0.78 -17.61
C THR A 15 -37.52 -0.41 -16.33
N ALA A 16 -37.19 -1.42 -15.50
CA ALA A 16 -36.46 -1.23 -14.25
C ALA A 16 -35.05 -0.62 -14.44
N LEU A 17 -34.45 -0.78 -15.63
CA LEU A 17 -33.22 -0.08 -15.99
C LEU A 17 -33.49 1.41 -16.27
N GLY A 18 -34.56 1.72 -17.01
CA GLY A 18 -34.96 3.08 -17.34
C GLY A 18 -35.39 3.90 -16.11
N ASP A 19 -36.00 3.24 -15.13
CA ASP A 19 -36.43 3.85 -13.85
C ASP A 19 -35.25 4.40 -13.03
N LEU A 20 -34.03 3.89 -13.22
CA LEU A 20 -32.81 4.40 -12.58
C LEU A 20 -32.34 5.75 -13.13
N ALA A 21 -32.74 6.11 -14.35
CA ALA A 21 -32.23 7.30 -15.04
C ALA A 21 -32.53 8.62 -14.28
N GLU A 22 -33.74 8.77 -13.74
CA GLU A 22 -34.14 10.03 -13.09
C GLU A 22 -33.53 10.22 -11.68
N PRO A 23 -33.48 9.19 -10.81
CA PRO A 23 -32.67 9.24 -9.59
C PRO A 23 -31.20 9.58 -9.87
N THR A 24 -30.59 9.03 -10.93
CA THR A 24 -29.21 9.33 -11.31
C THR A 24 -29.01 10.81 -11.71
N ARG A 25 -29.94 11.44 -12.45
CA ARG A 25 -29.89 12.89 -12.73
C ARG A 25 -30.11 13.75 -11.49
N THR A 26 -30.95 13.29 -10.55
CA THR A 26 -31.21 14.00 -9.29
C THR A 26 -29.92 14.13 -8.47
N VAL A 27 -29.13 13.05 -8.34
CA VAL A 27 -27.82 13.08 -7.67
C VAL A 27 -26.86 14.06 -8.36
N GLY A 28 -26.76 14.01 -9.69
CA GLY A 28 -25.93 14.97 -10.44
C GLY A 28 -26.37 16.44 -10.25
N SER A 29 -27.66 16.70 -10.12
CA SER A 29 -28.18 18.05 -9.86
C SER A 29 -27.80 18.52 -8.45
N GLN A 30 -27.92 17.67 -7.44
CA GLN A 30 -27.53 17.97 -6.05
C GLN A 30 -26.03 18.27 -5.90
N VAL A 31 -25.17 17.56 -6.65
CA VAL A 31 -23.72 17.86 -6.71
C VAL A 31 -23.48 19.25 -7.29
N LEU A 32 -24.18 19.62 -8.38
CA LEU A 32 -24.02 20.94 -9.00
C LEU A 32 -24.50 22.08 -8.09
N ASP A 33 -25.61 21.88 -7.37
CA ASP A 33 -26.16 22.87 -6.44
C ASP A 33 -25.21 23.09 -5.23
N ALA A 34 -24.62 22.01 -4.71
CA ALA A 34 -23.61 22.08 -3.64
C ALA A 34 -22.33 22.80 -4.12
N ALA A 35 -21.82 22.43 -5.29
CA ALA A 35 -20.65 23.07 -5.90
C ALA A 35 -20.88 24.58 -6.15
N GLY A 36 -22.06 24.95 -6.65
CA GLY A 36 -22.46 26.34 -6.83
C GLY A 36 -22.54 27.12 -5.52
N THR A 37 -22.99 26.47 -4.44
CA THR A 37 -23.06 27.07 -3.10
C THR A 37 -21.66 27.35 -2.53
N VAL A 38 -20.72 26.40 -2.65
CA VAL A 38 -19.32 26.57 -2.21
C VAL A 38 -18.62 27.65 -3.05
N HIS A 39 -18.83 27.64 -4.37
CA HIS A 39 -18.26 28.63 -5.28
C HIS A 39 -18.73 30.06 -4.94
N GLY A 40 -20.04 30.27 -4.82
CA GLY A 40 -20.62 31.57 -4.41
C GLY A 40 -20.08 32.05 -3.06
N ALA A 41 -20.00 31.16 -2.07
CA ALA A 41 -19.45 31.48 -0.75
C ALA A 41 -17.98 31.96 -0.75
N ILE A 42 -17.21 31.70 -1.82
CA ILE A 42 -15.83 32.17 -1.99
C ILE A 42 -15.76 33.42 -2.86
N VAL A 43 -16.54 33.46 -3.95
CA VAL A 43 -16.53 34.53 -4.96
C VAL A 43 -17.26 35.78 -4.49
N ASP A 44 -18.38 35.62 -3.77
CA ASP A 44 -19.24 36.71 -3.31
C ASP A 44 -18.73 37.40 -2.03
N LEU A 45 -17.61 36.93 -1.46
CA LEU A 45 -16.95 37.59 -0.32
C LEU A 45 -16.38 38.96 -0.72
N GLU A 46 -16.62 39.97 0.12
CA GLU A 46 -16.04 41.31 0.02
C GLU A 46 -14.59 41.33 0.55
N TRP A 47 -13.68 40.68 -0.17
CA TRP A 47 -12.23 40.66 0.07
C TRP A 47 -11.44 40.88 -1.22
N GLU A 48 -10.16 41.28 -1.11
CA GLU A 48 -9.32 41.71 -2.23
C GLU A 48 -7.86 41.21 -2.14
N GLY A 49 -7.14 41.27 -3.26
CA GLY A 49 -5.72 40.95 -3.38
C GLY A 49 -5.43 39.49 -3.78
N LEU A 50 -4.15 39.13 -3.88
CA LEU A 50 -3.68 37.85 -4.42
C LEU A 50 -4.28 36.60 -3.73
N GLY A 51 -4.66 36.71 -2.46
CA GLY A 51 -5.36 35.65 -1.74
C GLY A 51 -6.76 35.39 -2.28
N LYS A 52 -7.51 36.44 -2.65
CA LYS A 52 -8.79 36.34 -3.33
C LYS A 52 -8.62 35.66 -4.69
N ASP A 53 -7.68 36.14 -5.50
CA ASP A 53 -7.46 35.63 -6.86
C ASP A 53 -7.12 34.14 -6.86
N ALA A 54 -6.31 33.68 -5.90
CA ALA A 54 -5.99 32.27 -5.70
C ALA A 54 -7.20 31.45 -5.22
N ALA A 55 -8.01 31.97 -4.29
CA ALA A 55 -9.20 31.31 -3.78
C ALA A 55 -10.29 31.16 -4.86
N VAL A 56 -10.56 32.23 -5.62
CA VAL A 56 -11.49 32.24 -6.75
C VAL A 56 -11.00 31.30 -7.85
N GLY A 57 -9.73 31.35 -8.23
CA GLY A 57 -9.16 30.45 -9.24
C GLY A 57 -9.23 28.96 -8.83
N ARG A 58 -9.12 28.66 -7.53
CA ARG A 58 -9.36 27.30 -7.02
C ARG A 58 -10.84 26.92 -7.07
N ALA A 59 -11.74 27.80 -6.63
CA ALA A 59 -13.17 27.56 -6.66
C ALA A 59 -13.69 27.34 -8.10
N ASP A 60 -13.21 28.11 -9.07
CA ASP A 60 -13.50 27.93 -10.50
C ASP A 60 -13.03 26.56 -11.01
N HIS A 61 -11.86 26.10 -10.56
CA HIS A 61 -11.33 24.79 -10.93
C HIS A 61 -12.16 23.64 -10.35
N GLU A 62 -12.53 23.72 -9.06
CA GLU A 62 -13.36 22.73 -8.38
C GLU A 62 -14.76 22.68 -9.01
N LEU A 63 -15.42 23.82 -9.23
CA LEU A 63 -16.71 23.90 -9.93
C LEU A 63 -16.63 23.35 -11.37
N ALA A 64 -15.50 23.52 -12.07
CA ALA A 64 -15.28 22.93 -13.39
C ALA A 64 -15.06 21.41 -13.34
N GLN A 65 -14.51 20.87 -12.25
CA GLN A 65 -14.39 19.43 -12.01
C GLN A 65 -15.74 18.82 -11.65
N ASP A 66 -16.51 19.43 -10.75
CA ASP A 66 -17.85 18.98 -10.38
C ASP A 66 -18.78 18.93 -11.60
N LYS A 67 -18.71 19.93 -12.49
CA LYS A 67 -19.44 19.89 -13.78
C LYS A 67 -19.11 18.68 -14.63
N ARG A 68 -17.88 18.12 -14.57
CA ARG A 68 -17.53 16.87 -15.27
C ARG A 68 -18.12 15.64 -14.57
N VAL A 69 -18.12 15.61 -13.23
CA VAL A 69 -18.79 14.57 -12.44
C VAL A 69 -20.28 14.51 -12.82
N VAL A 70 -20.93 15.67 -12.90
CA VAL A 70 -22.35 15.81 -13.28
C VAL A 70 -22.59 15.43 -14.75
N GLN A 71 -21.66 15.72 -15.67
CA GLN A 71 -21.72 15.19 -17.04
C GLN A 71 -21.67 13.65 -17.06
N GLY A 72 -20.83 13.02 -16.22
CA GLY A 72 -20.79 11.57 -16.05
C GLY A 72 -22.11 10.99 -15.52
N TYR A 73 -22.71 11.60 -14.49
CA TYR A 73 -24.05 11.21 -14.00
C TYR A 73 -25.12 11.31 -15.09
N ASN A 74 -25.11 12.38 -15.89
CA ASN A 74 -26.04 12.53 -17.02
C ASN A 74 -25.82 11.46 -18.09
N ALA A 75 -24.56 11.17 -18.46
CA ALA A 75 -24.23 10.10 -19.41
C ALA A 75 -24.68 8.71 -18.92
N LEU A 76 -24.55 8.43 -17.62
CA LEU A 76 -25.03 7.20 -17.00
C LEU A 76 -26.56 7.11 -17.04
N ALA A 77 -27.25 8.21 -16.72
CA ALA A 77 -28.71 8.29 -16.81
C ALA A 77 -29.25 8.16 -18.24
N ASP A 78 -28.50 8.67 -19.23
CA ASP A 78 -28.83 8.49 -20.65
C ASP A 78 -28.56 7.06 -21.11
N ALA A 79 -27.48 6.41 -20.66
CA ALA A 79 -27.22 5.00 -20.93
C ALA A 79 -28.35 4.10 -20.39
N TYR A 80 -28.83 4.35 -19.17
CA TYR A 80 -29.99 3.67 -18.59
C TYR A 80 -31.28 3.88 -19.41
N ARG A 81 -31.62 5.13 -19.73
CA ARG A 81 -32.84 5.47 -20.49
C ARG A 81 -32.80 4.91 -21.91
N ASN A 82 -31.66 5.03 -22.60
CA ASN A 82 -31.50 4.58 -23.99
C ASN A 82 -31.46 3.05 -24.09
N GLY A 83 -30.77 2.38 -23.17
CA GLY A 83 -30.76 0.91 -23.09
C GLY A 83 -32.14 0.33 -22.85
N ALA A 84 -32.89 0.92 -21.91
CA ALA A 84 -34.28 0.55 -21.66
C ALA A 84 -35.17 0.74 -22.91
N ALA A 85 -35.07 1.91 -23.56
CA ALA A 85 -35.85 2.23 -24.76
C ALA A 85 -35.51 1.33 -25.96
N ALA A 86 -34.26 0.89 -26.10
CA ALA A 86 -33.82 -0.03 -27.15
C ALA A 86 -34.28 -1.48 -26.88
N MET A 87 -34.09 -1.98 -25.65
CA MET A 87 -34.32 -3.39 -25.34
C MET A 87 -35.79 -3.74 -25.06
N ALA A 88 -36.57 -2.84 -24.43
CA ALA A 88 -37.98 -3.10 -24.10
C ALA A 88 -38.83 -3.56 -25.30
N PRO A 89 -38.81 -2.90 -26.49
CA PRO A 89 -39.58 -3.37 -27.64
C PRO A 89 -39.05 -4.70 -28.20
N MET A 90 -37.73 -4.96 -28.15
CA MET A 90 -37.15 -6.22 -28.61
C MET A 90 -37.57 -7.40 -27.72
N ILE A 91 -37.55 -7.21 -26.39
CA ILE A 91 -38.02 -8.19 -25.41
C ILE A 91 -39.52 -8.46 -25.60
N GLY A 92 -40.33 -7.41 -25.75
CA GLY A 92 -41.77 -7.53 -25.97
C GLY A 92 -42.12 -8.29 -27.25
N ASP A 93 -41.40 -8.02 -28.35
CA ASP A 93 -41.62 -8.67 -29.64
C ASP A 93 -41.16 -10.14 -29.65
N LEU A 94 -39.99 -10.45 -29.07
CA LEU A 94 -39.50 -11.82 -28.88
C LEU A 94 -40.45 -12.65 -28.01
N THR A 95 -40.87 -12.12 -26.86
CA THR A 95 -41.79 -12.80 -25.94
C THR A 95 -43.15 -13.03 -26.60
N LYS A 96 -43.71 -12.02 -27.28
CA LYS A 96 -44.99 -12.15 -27.99
C LYS A 96 -44.92 -13.17 -29.13
N THR A 97 -43.84 -13.16 -29.92
CA THR A 97 -43.70 -14.06 -31.07
C THR A 97 -43.45 -15.50 -30.62
N GLY A 98 -42.56 -15.70 -29.64
CA GLY A 98 -42.31 -17.01 -29.04
C GLY A 98 -43.56 -17.63 -28.42
N GLN A 99 -44.28 -16.87 -27.57
CA GLN A 99 -45.53 -17.34 -26.97
C GLN A 99 -46.65 -17.56 -27.98
N GLY A 100 -46.68 -16.78 -29.07
CA GLY A 100 -47.61 -16.98 -30.19
C GLY A 100 -47.40 -18.33 -30.90
N LEU A 101 -46.14 -18.71 -31.13
CA LEU A 101 -45.78 -20.01 -31.69
C LEU A 101 -46.05 -21.15 -30.72
N GLU A 102 -45.76 -20.96 -29.42
CA GLU A 102 -46.09 -21.93 -28.36
C GLU A 102 -47.61 -22.15 -28.23
N ALA A 103 -48.42 -21.14 -28.51
CA ALA A 103 -49.88 -21.26 -28.58
C ALA A 103 -50.38 -21.97 -29.86
N ASP A 104 -49.66 -21.85 -30.98
CA ASP A 104 -49.98 -22.52 -32.26
C ASP A 104 -49.33 -23.91 -32.39
N SER A 105 -49.19 -24.66 -31.30
CA SER A 105 -48.63 -26.03 -31.30
C SER A 105 -47.22 -26.17 -31.90
N PHE A 106 -46.37 -25.15 -31.75
CA PHE A 106 -44.93 -25.29 -31.86
C PHE A 106 -44.30 -25.34 -30.46
N ALA A 107 -43.06 -25.80 -30.36
CA ALA A 107 -42.20 -25.66 -29.19
C ALA A 107 -41.00 -24.78 -29.54
N VAL A 108 -40.71 -23.78 -28.70
CA VAL A 108 -39.53 -22.91 -28.85
C VAL A 108 -38.49 -23.29 -27.80
N SER A 109 -37.26 -23.63 -28.22
CA SER A 109 -36.16 -23.97 -27.32
C SER A 109 -35.51 -22.74 -26.68
N GLU A 110 -34.60 -22.93 -25.71
CA GLU A 110 -33.80 -21.83 -25.15
C GLU A 110 -32.94 -21.11 -26.21
N ASP A 111 -32.45 -21.83 -27.22
CA ASP A 111 -31.69 -21.27 -28.36
C ASP A 111 -32.59 -20.74 -29.49
N TRP A 112 -33.88 -20.52 -29.22
CA TRP A 112 -34.90 -20.04 -30.15
C TRP A 112 -35.13 -20.93 -31.38
N VAL A 113 -34.87 -22.24 -31.26
CA VAL A 113 -35.22 -23.22 -32.30
C VAL A 113 -36.70 -23.56 -32.17
N VAL A 114 -37.45 -23.38 -33.25
CA VAL A 114 -38.88 -23.69 -33.35
C VAL A 114 -39.03 -25.11 -33.88
N THR A 115 -39.77 -25.94 -33.17
CA THR A 115 -40.10 -27.32 -33.55
C THR A 115 -41.61 -27.48 -33.64
N ASP A 116 -42.11 -28.05 -34.73
CA ASP A 116 -43.53 -28.32 -34.88
C ASP A 116 -43.96 -29.53 -34.03
N MET A 117 -45.02 -29.34 -33.24
CA MET A 117 -45.57 -30.33 -32.30
C MET A 117 -46.99 -30.76 -32.68
N PHE A 118 -47.49 -30.38 -33.86
CA PHE A 118 -48.85 -30.71 -34.30
C PHE A 118 -49.04 -32.23 -34.48
N ASP A 119 -50.09 -32.80 -33.89
CA ASP A 119 -50.42 -34.22 -34.06
C ASP A 119 -51.15 -34.45 -35.41
N TYR A 120 -50.35 -34.69 -36.45
CA TYR A 120 -50.82 -35.05 -37.80
C TYR A 120 -51.69 -36.31 -37.83
N ARG A 121 -51.53 -37.24 -36.88
CA ARG A 121 -52.32 -38.46 -36.81
C ARG A 121 -53.71 -38.16 -36.26
N ALA A 122 -53.81 -37.36 -35.20
CA ALA A 122 -55.08 -36.85 -34.70
C ALA A 122 -55.78 -35.96 -35.75
N GLY A 123 -55.02 -35.08 -36.43
CA GLY A 123 -55.53 -34.25 -37.53
C GLY A 123 -56.12 -35.07 -38.69
N LYS A 124 -55.41 -36.11 -39.15
CA LYS A 124 -55.93 -37.06 -40.16
C LYS A 124 -57.22 -37.74 -39.68
N ALA A 125 -57.24 -38.23 -38.44
CA ALA A 125 -58.40 -38.93 -37.88
C ALA A 125 -59.63 -38.01 -37.78
N ALA A 126 -59.45 -36.76 -37.35
CA ALA A 126 -60.51 -35.75 -37.29
C ALA A 126 -61.09 -35.44 -38.68
N MET A 127 -60.24 -35.27 -39.71
CA MET A 127 -60.72 -35.05 -41.08
C MET A 127 -61.55 -36.21 -41.62
N ILE A 128 -61.16 -37.46 -41.34
CA ILE A 128 -61.92 -38.66 -41.74
C ILE A 128 -63.25 -38.73 -40.99
N ALA A 129 -63.27 -38.44 -39.68
CA ALA A 129 -64.50 -38.38 -38.88
C ALA A 129 -65.48 -37.29 -39.38
N MET A 130 -64.97 -36.20 -39.95
CA MET A 130 -65.75 -35.14 -40.62
C MET A 130 -66.13 -35.47 -42.08
N GLY A 131 -65.94 -36.71 -42.54
CA GLY A 131 -66.38 -37.18 -43.86
C GLY A 131 -65.38 -37.01 -45.00
N SER A 132 -64.13 -36.63 -44.73
CA SER A 132 -63.08 -36.61 -45.77
C SER A 132 -62.67 -38.05 -46.15
N SER A 133 -62.38 -38.30 -47.43
CA SER A 133 -61.78 -39.57 -47.83
C SER A 133 -60.37 -39.71 -47.26
N GLU A 134 -59.94 -40.95 -46.97
CA GLU A 134 -58.62 -41.19 -46.39
C GLU A 134 -57.48 -40.61 -47.25
N LYS A 135 -57.60 -40.70 -48.58
CA LYS A 135 -56.61 -40.09 -49.49
C LYS A 135 -56.57 -38.58 -49.33
N ALA A 136 -57.71 -37.89 -49.34
CA ALA A 136 -57.75 -36.43 -49.21
C ALA A 136 -57.21 -35.96 -47.84
N ALA A 137 -57.56 -36.67 -46.75
CA ALA A 137 -57.04 -36.39 -45.42
C ALA A 137 -55.50 -36.60 -45.33
N THR A 138 -54.98 -37.67 -45.96
CA THR A 138 -53.54 -37.95 -46.01
C THR A 138 -52.80 -36.89 -46.83
N ASP A 139 -53.28 -36.58 -48.03
CA ASP A 139 -52.67 -35.57 -48.90
C ASP A 139 -52.66 -34.18 -48.22
N ARG A 140 -53.74 -33.80 -47.52
CA ARG A 140 -53.82 -32.52 -46.78
C ARG A 140 -52.89 -32.48 -45.57
N MET A 141 -52.77 -33.56 -44.80
CA MET A 141 -51.83 -33.60 -43.66
C MET A 141 -50.37 -33.57 -44.11
N ASN A 142 -50.01 -34.26 -45.19
CA ASN A 142 -48.66 -34.17 -45.77
C ASN A 142 -48.34 -32.74 -46.24
N GLN A 143 -49.31 -32.05 -46.86
CA GLN A 143 -49.15 -30.64 -47.23
C GLN A 143 -48.99 -29.73 -46.00
N LEU A 144 -49.81 -29.92 -44.96
CA LEU A 144 -49.72 -29.14 -43.72
C LEU A 144 -48.38 -29.36 -43.02
N GLN A 145 -47.87 -30.59 -42.99
CA GLN A 145 -46.57 -30.93 -42.41
C GLN A 145 -45.41 -30.27 -43.17
N ALA A 146 -45.48 -30.22 -44.50
CA ALA A 146 -44.51 -29.48 -45.31
C ALA A 146 -44.61 -27.95 -45.10
N GLN A 147 -45.81 -27.41 -44.92
CA GLN A 147 -46.05 -25.98 -44.64
C GLN A 147 -45.47 -25.59 -43.28
N ARG A 148 -45.90 -26.25 -42.21
CA ARG A 148 -45.44 -25.98 -40.82
C ARG A 148 -43.95 -26.29 -40.63
N GLY A 149 -43.42 -27.28 -41.34
CA GLY A 149 -41.97 -27.57 -41.36
C GLY A 149 -41.12 -26.50 -42.06
N ASN A 150 -41.70 -25.64 -42.90
CA ASN A 150 -41.03 -24.48 -43.49
C ASN A 150 -41.23 -23.22 -42.64
N GLU A 151 -42.40 -23.08 -42.01
CA GLU A 151 -42.72 -22.06 -41.01
C GLU A 151 -41.74 -22.14 -39.83
N ALA A 152 -41.63 -23.29 -39.17
CA ALA A 152 -40.69 -23.55 -38.08
C ALA A 152 -39.23 -23.20 -38.42
N LYS A 153 -38.76 -23.49 -39.65
CA LYS A 153 -37.41 -23.10 -40.10
C LYS A 153 -37.27 -21.59 -40.25
N THR A 154 -38.29 -20.94 -40.82
CA THR A 154 -38.32 -19.49 -41.03
C THR A 154 -38.34 -18.76 -39.70
N ASP A 155 -39.19 -19.19 -38.77
CA ASP A 155 -39.33 -18.57 -37.45
C ASP A 155 -38.16 -18.86 -36.51
N THR A 156 -37.50 -20.02 -36.65
CA THR A 156 -36.19 -20.25 -36.02
C THR A 156 -35.20 -19.17 -36.43
N VAL A 157 -35.05 -18.89 -37.72
CA VAL A 157 -34.12 -17.85 -38.21
C VAL A 157 -34.55 -16.46 -37.73
N ASN A 158 -35.85 -16.14 -37.80
CA ASN A 158 -36.39 -14.85 -37.38
C ASN A 158 -36.16 -14.57 -35.88
N LEU A 159 -36.50 -15.53 -35.01
CA LEU A 159 -36.33 -15.39 -33.56
C LEU A 159 -34.85 -15.34 -33.18
N GLN A 160 -34.01 -16.18 -33.79
CA GLN A 160 -32.57 -16.16 -33.55
C GLN A 160 -31.93 -14.83 -33.93
N GLN A 161 -32.28 -14.24 -35.07
CA GLN A 161 -31.81 -12.90 -35.47
C GLN A 161 -32.27 -11.80 -34.51
N ARG A 162 -33.53 -11.85 -34.04
CA ARG A 162 -34.07 -10.89 -33.06
C ARG A 162 -33.38 -11.03 -31.70
N ALA A 163 -33.12 -12.26 -31.26
CA ALA A 163 -32.39 -12.53 -30.02
C ALA A 163 -30.92 -12.08 -30.12
N ASP A 164 -30.26 -12.28 -31.27
CA ASP A 164 -28.90 -11.75 -31.51
C ASP A 164 -28.88 -10.21 -31.46
N ALA A 165 -29.88 -9.55 -32.04
CA ALA A 165 -30.03 -8.09 -31.98
C ALA A 165 -30.25 -7.58 -30.54
N LEU A 166 -31.08 -8.26 -29.74
CA LEU A 166 -31.24 -7.97 -28.31
C LEU A 166 -29.93 -8.18 -27.54
N GLY A 167 -29.22 -9.28 -27.78
CA GLY A 167 -27.93 -9.56 -27.15
C GLY A 167 -26.85 -8.54 -27.51
N LYS A 168 -26.94 -7.90 -28.68
CA LYS A 168 -26.08 -6.77 -29.08
C LYS A 168 -26.50 -5.47 -28.37
N ALA A 169 -27.80 -5.16 -28.30
CA ALA A 169 -28.30 -3.98 -27.58
C ALA A 169 -27.96 -4.00 -26.07
N ASP A 170 -28.02 -5.17 -25.43
CA ASP A 170 -27.58 -5.38 -24.05
C ASP A 170 -26.08 -5.09 -23.87
N GLN A 171 -25.24 -5.61 -24.76
CA GLN A 171 -23.78 -5.37 -24.74
C GLN A 171 -23.43 -3.90 -24.92
N ASP A 172 -24.10 -3.20 -25.84
CA ASP A 172 -23.87 -1.77 -26.07
C ASP A 172 -24.36 -0.92 -24.89
N THR A 173 -25.46 -1.31 -24.26
CA THR A 173 -25.96 -0.71 -23.01
C THR A 173 -24.97 -0.90 -21.87
N ALA A 174 -24.47 -2.12 -21.66
CA ALA A 174 -23.49 -2.43 -20.63
C ALA A 174 -22.15 -1.68 -20.85
N ALA A 175 -21.70 -1.56 -22.10
CA ALA A 175 -20.52 -0.78 -22.46
C ALA A 175 -20.71 0.72 -22.17
N ALA A 176 -21.86 1.29 -22.51
CA ALA A 176 -22.18 2.69 -22.21
C ALA A 176 -22.23 2.96 -20.69
N ILE A 177 -22.88 2.08 -19.91
CA ILE A 177 -22.93 2.16 -18.44
C ILE A 177 -21.52 2.10 -17.83
N ASN A 178 -20.67 1.18 -18.30
CA ASN A 178 -19.31 1.03 -17.78
C ASN A 178 -18.41 2.21 -18.17
N THR A 179 -18.59 2.78 -19.36
CA THR A 179 -17.88 4.00 -19.81
C THR A 179 -18.26 5.18 -18.92
N ALA A 180 -19.55 5.45 -18.74
CA ALA A 180 -20.01 6.55 -17.88
C ALA A 180 -19.56 6.39 -16.42
N LYS A 181 -19.52 5.16 -15.88
CA LYS A 181 -18.94 4.89 -14.55
C LYS A 181 -17.45 5.19 -14.48
N ALA A 182 -16.67 4.86 -15.52
CA ALA A 182 -15.25 5.17 -15.58
C ALA A 182 -15.01 6.69 -15.67
N ASP A 183 -15.83 7.41 -16.45
CA ASP A 183 -15.76 8.87 -16.55
C ASP A 183 -16.09 9.57 -15.22
N ILE A 184 -17.10 9.10 -14.48
CA ILE A 184 -17.41 9.58 -13.12
C ILE A 184 -16.22 9.34 -12.19
N ALA A 185 -15.63 8.14 -12.19
CA ALA A 185 -14.49 7.80 -11.33
C ALA A 185 -13.21 8.59 -11.67
N ALA A 186 -13.01 8.95 -12.94
CA ALA A 186 -11.92 9.81 -13.38
C ALA A 186 -12.15 11.29 -13.02
N ALA A 187 -13.40 11.76 -12.99
CA ALA A 187 -13.77 13.11 -12.60
C ALA A 187 -13.79 13.32 -11.07
N ALA A 188 -14.13 12.27 -10.30
CA ALA A 188 -14.15 12.26 -8.84
C ALA A 188 -13.20 11.18 -8.27
N PRO A 189 -11.86 11.38 -8.36
CA PRO A 189 -10.92 10.46 -7.74
C PRO A 189 -11.06 10.48 -6.22
N LEU A 190 -10.80 9.35 -5.54
CA LEU A 190 -10.90 9.24 -4.08
C LEU A 190 -10.10 10.31 -3.32
N SER A 191 -8.97 10.76 -3.89
CA SER A 191 -8.14 11.83 -3.33
C SER A 191 -8.81 13.21 -3.29
N ALA A 192 -9.85 13.44 -4.10
CA ALA A 192 -10.66 14.67 -4.05
C ALA A 192 -11.72 14.63 -2.94
N GLY A 193 -12.13 13.45 -2.48
CA GLY A 193 -13.04 13.30 -1.35
C GLY A 193 -12.40 13.57 0.01
N LEU A 194 -11.07 13.33 0.13
CA LEU A 194 -10.34 13.35 1.39
C LEU A 194 -10.54 14.66 2.17
N THR A 195 -11.17 14.55 3.35
CA THR A 195 -11.30 15.65 4.32
C THR A 195 -10.82 15.24 5.71
N GLY A 196 -10.63 16.25 6.58
CA GLY A 196 -10.43 16.00 8.01
C GLY A 196 -11.63 15.36 8.69
N GLU A 197 -12.87 15.65 8.25
CA GLU A 197 -14.08 15.03 8.81
C GLU A 197 -14.13 13.53 8.47
N GLU A 198 -13.87 13.15 7.22
CA GLU A 198 -13.70 11.73 6.84
C GLU A 198 -12.58 11.06 7.65
N GLY A 199 -11.39 11.68 7.75
CA GLY A 199 -10.26 11.13 8.50
C GLY A 199 -10.53 11.02 10.01
N LYS A 200 -11.46 11.83 10.54
CA LYS A 200 -11.94 11.75 11.92
C LYS A 200 -12.98 10.64 12.09
N ASP A 201 -13.92 10.50 11.17
CA ASP A 201 -14.99 9.50 11.28
C ASP A 201 -14.48 8.08 10.98
N ASP A 202 -13.66 7.93 9.93
CA ASP A 202 -13.04 6.67 9.48
C ASP A 202 -12.09 6.04 10.51
N PHE A 203 -11.70 6.78 11.56
CA PHE A 203 -10.85 6.28 12.64
C PHE A 203 -11.47 6.48 14.04
N GLY A 204 -12.04 7.65 14.32
CA GLY A 204 -12.64 7.97 15.62
C GLY A 204 -13.87 7.12 15.95
N ASN A 205 -14.75 6.89 14.98
CA ASN A 205 -15.88 5.96 15.16
C ASN A 205 -15.45 4.50 14.88
N ALA A 206 -14.47 4.30 14.00
CA ALA A 206 -14.18 2.97 13.46
C ALA A 206 -13.22 2.11 14.28
N PHE A 207 -12.16 2.68 14.88
CA PHE A 207 -11.06 1.92 15.48
C PHE A 207 -11.33 1.25 16.86
N PRO A 208 -12.51 1.38 17.49
CA PRO A 208 -12.93 0.44 18.55
C PRO A 208 -13.96 -0.60 18.08
N ASN A 209 -14.89 -0.21 17.21
CA ASN A 209 -16.13 -0.97 16.97
C ASN A 209 -16.09 -1.87 15.73
N THR A 210 -15.16 -1.67 14.80
CA THR A 210 -15.37 -2.09 13.39
C THR A 210 -14.37 -3.10 12.84
N PHE A 211 -13.60 -3.73 13.74
CA PHE A 211 -12.89 -4.99 13.43
C PHE A 211 -13.83 -6.18 13.16
N MET A 212 -15.15 -5.95 13.14
CA MET A 212 -16.18 -6.98 12.96
C MET A 212 -16.73 -7.10 11.52
N SER A 213 -16.46 -6.16 10.61
CA SER A 213 -16.84 -6.31 9.18
C SER A 213 -15.92 -5.53 8.23
N PRO A 214 -15.08 -6.21 7.43
CA PRO A 214 -14.26 -5.57 6.40
C PRO A 214 -15.09 -4.92 5.27
N GLU A 215 -16.25 -5.48 4.94
CA GLU A 215 -17.11 -5.03 3.83
C GLU A 215 -17.76 -3.67 4.13
N GLN A 216 -18.13 -3.41 5.39
CA GLN A 216 -18.78 -2.16 5.81
C GLN A 216 -17.84 -0.93 5.72
N ASN A 217 -16.52 -1.16 5.72
CA ASN A 217 -15.51 -0.09 5.77
C ASN A 217 -14.67 0.03 4.48
N ALA A 218 -15.08 -0.62 3.38
CA ALA A 218 -14.31 -0.63 2.14
C ALA A 218 -13.95 0.78 1.61
N ALA A 219 -14.85 1.76 1.79
CA ALA A 219 -14.59 3.17 1.45
C ALA A 219 -13.51 3.82 2.34
N ALA A 220 -13.56 3.60 3.65
CA ALA A 220 -12.56 4.10 4.61
C ALA A 220 -11.17 3.52 4.34
N TRP A 221 -11.09 2.22 4.03
CA TRP A 221 -9.83 1.58 3.62
C TRP A 221 -9.29 2.15 2.31
N ALA A 222 -10.15 2.37 1.32
CA ALA A 222 -9.75 2.97 0.04
C ALA A 222 -9.27 4.42 0.21
N ARG A 223 -9.94 5.22 1.06
CA ARG A 223 -9.49 6.58 1.42
C ARG A 223 -8.17 6.57 2.17
N MET A 224 -7.97 5.69 3.15
CA MET A 224 -6.68 5.55 3.85
C MET A 224 -5.55 5.19 2.88
N VAL A 225 -5.78 4.27 1.94
CA VAL A 225 -4.78 3.92 0.91
C VAL A 225 -4.49 5.10 -0.01
N ALA A 226 -5.52 5.82 -0.47
CA ALA A 226 -5.35 7.02 -1.29
C ALA A 226 -4.63 8.16 -0.55
N ALA A 227 -4.87 8.32 0.76
CA ALA A 227 -4.26 9.36 1.58
C ALA A 227 -2.83 9.03 2.02
N GLY A 228 -2.56 7.77 2.38
CA GLY A 228 -1.26 7.31 2.88
C GLY A 228 -0.21 7.09 1.79
N THR A 229 -0.60 7.09 0.51
CA THR A 229 0.32 6.79 -0.61
C THR A 229 0.82 8.06 -1.29
N LEU A 230 2.13 8.12 -1.57
CA LEU A 230 2.75 9.14 -2.42
C LEU A 230 3.12 8.56 -3.78
N SER A 231 3.22 9.41 -4.81
CA SER A 231 3.70 8.98 -6.12
C SER A 231 5.19 8.63 -6.07
N GLN A 232 5.67 7.74 -6.96
CA GLN A 232 7.10 7.41 -7.02
C GLN A 232 7.97 8.67 -7.26
N ALA A 233 7.51 9.60 -8.10
CA ALA A 233 8.21 10.85 -8.37
C ALA A 233 8.34 11.74 -7.11
N ASP A 234 7.40 11.65 -6.18
CA ASP A 234 7.44 12.37 -4.89
C ASP A 234 8.31 11.63 -3.86
N LEU A 235 8.29 10.30 -3.84
CA LEU A 235 9.25 9.50 -3.07
C LEU A 235 10.69 9.78 -3.51
N ASP A 236 10.94 9.88 -4.82
CA ASP A 236 12.25 10.20 -5.38
C ASP A 236 12.72 11.62 -5.00
N LYS A 237 11.80 12.61 -4.92
CA LYS A 237 12.09 13.96 -4.39
C LYS A 237 12.52 13.90 -2.92
N LEU A 238 11.72 13.25 -2.07
CA LEU A 238 12.03 13.10 -0.65
C LEU A 238 13.35 12.37 -0.43
N ALA A 239 13.68 11.37 -1.25
CA ALA A 239 14.96 10.66 -1.22
C ALA A 239 16.18 11.54 -1.54
N ARG A 240 15.98 12.69 -2.22
CA ARG A 240 17.00 13.73 -2.45
C ARG A 240 16.94 14.88 -1.44
N GLY A 241 16.05 14.80 -0.44
CA GLY A 241 15.79 15.89 0.52
C GLY A 241 14.99 17.07 -0.05
N GLU A 242 14.35 16.90 -1.21
CA GLU A 242 13.49 17.91 -1.82
C GLU A 242 12.09 17.90 -1.19
N LYS A 243 11.38 19.03 -1.27
CA LYS A 243 10.00 19.14 -0.79
C LYS A 243 8.97 18.52 -1.76
N VAL A 244 7.88 18.03 -1.19
CA VAL A 244 6.68 17.53 -1.88
C VAL A 244 5.47 18.35 -1.43
N GLN A 245 4.57 18.66 -2.36
CA GLN A 245 3.29 19.30 -2.05
C GLN A 245 2.13 18.31 -2.27
N ILE A 246 1.24 18.21 -1.29
CA ILE A 246 0.02 17.37 -1.33
C ILE A 246 -1.25 18.24 -1.21
N PRO A 247 -2.43 17.72 -1.62
CA PRO A 247 -3.71 18.37 -1.33
C PRO A 247 -3.91 18.64 0.16
N ALA A 248 -4.49 19.80 0.49
CA ALA A 248 -4.83 20.14 1.86
C ALA A 248 -5.81 19.11 2.48
N GLY A 249 -6.73 18.56 1.68
CA GLY A 249 -7.63 17.48 2.10
C GLY A 249 -6.91 16.19 2.49
N GLN A 250 -5.86 15.80 1.75
CA GLN A 250 -5.01 14.66 2.10
C GLN A 250 -4.26 14.88 3.42
N MET A 251 -3.68 16.07 3.62
CA MET A 251 -3.03 16.41 4.90
C MET A 251 -4.04 16.46 6.06
N ALA A 252 -5.24 16.99 5.83
CA ALA A 252 -6.32 17.04 6.83
C ALA A 252 -6.76 15.64 7.25
N TYR A 253 -6.99 14.74 6.29
CA TYR A 253 -7.36 13.35 6.54
C TYR A 253 -6.29 12.63 7.36
N LEU A 254 -5.02 12.71 6.94
CA LEU A 254 -3.89 12.08 7.65
C LEU A 254 -3.67 12.67 9.05
N TYR A 255 -3.88 13.98 9.22
CA TYR A 255 -3.81 14.62 10.53
C TYR A 255 -4.91 14.12 11.46
N GLN A 256 -6.17 14.10 11.02
CA GLN A 256 -7.28 13.65 11.87
C GLN A 256 -7.21 12.13 12.15
N MET A 257 -6.75 11.32 11.19
CA MET A 257 -6.34 9.92 11.43
C MET A 257 -5.33 9.85 12.58
N SER A 258 -4.29 10.69 12.58
CA SER A 258 -3.28 10.71 13.65
C SER A 258 -3.86 11.16 15.00
N GLN A 259 -4.70 12.21 15.00
CA GLN A 259 -5.30 12.74 16.22
C GLN A 259 -6.36 11.80 16.84
N SER A 260 -7.03 10.96 16.05
CA SER A 260 -7.96 9.94 16.55
C SER A 260 -7.29 8.83 17.39
N LEU A 261 -5.96 8.71 17.29
CA LEU A 261 -5.14 7.78 18.06
C LEU A 261 -4.59 8.39 19.36
N ASN A 262 -4.89 9.66 19.65
CA ASN A 262 -4.47 10.32 20.88
C ASN A 262 -4.98 9.57 22.13
N GLY A 263 -4.13 9.51 23.16
CA GLY A 263 -4.40 8.75 24.39
C GLY A 263 -4.21 7.24 24.29
N LYS A 264 -3.86 6.69 23.12
CA LYS A 264 -3.44 5.29 22.96
C LYS A 264 -1.91 5.17 23.07
N SER A 265 -1.45 4.15 23.77
CA SER A 265 -0.03 3.79 23.83
C SER A 265 0.50 3.28 22.48
N PRO A 266 1.82 3.28 22.25
CA PRO A 266 2.41 2.64 21.07
C PRO A 266 2.04 1.16 20.90
N GLU A 267 1.97 0.39 22.00
CA GLU A 267 1.53 -1.02 21.95
C GLU A 267 0.09 -1.15 21.43
N GLU A 268 -0.84 -0.33 21.93
CA GLU A 268 -2.22 -0.32 21.44
C GLU A 268 -2.31 0.09 19.97
N ILE A 269 -1.58 1.13 19.55
CA ILE A 269 -1.57 1.58 18.15
C ILE A 269 -1.01 0.48 17.23
N LYS A 270 0.02 -0.25 17.67
CA LYS A 270 0.57 -1.42 16.98
C LYS A 270 -0.44 -2.55 16.87
N MET A 271 -1.17 -2.87 17.94
CA MET A 271 -2.24 -3.89 17.89
C MET A 271 -3.33 -3.50 16.87
N LEU A 272 -3.71 -2.21 16.82
CA LEU A 272 -4.70 -1.69 15.88
C LEU A 272 -4.21 -1.74 14.42
N GLU A 273 -2.95 -1.39 14.16
CA GLU A 273 -2.29 -1.57 12.85
C GLU A 273 -2.29 -3.04 12.42
N GLN A 274 -1.95 -3.96 13.34
CA GLN A 274 -1.96 -5.40 13.07
C GLN A 274 -3.36 -6.00 12.84
N MET A 275 -4.43 -5.31 13.23
CA MET A 275 -5.81 -5.71 12.94
C MET A 275 -6.33 -5.18 11.58
N LEU A 276 -5.56 -4.32 10.87
CA LEU A 276 -5.93 -3.87 9.53
C LEU A 276 -5.95 -5.04 8.52
N PRO A 277 -6.93 -5.05 7.58
CA PRO A 277 -7.31 -6.24 6.83
C PRO A 277 -6.29 -6.70 5.79
N THR A 278 -5.48 -5.79 5.23
CA THR A 278 -4.51 -6.12 4.17
C THR A 278 -3.12 -5.52 4.45
N PRO A 279 -2.03 -6.09 3.92
CA PRO A 279 -0.70 -5.49 3.98
C PRO A 279 -0.62 -4.08 3.38
N GLU A 280 -1.46 -3.80 2.38
CA GLU A 280 -1.60 -2.48 1.75
C GLU A 280 -2.23 -1.45 2.70
N THR A 281 -3.30 -1.82 3.41
CA THR A 281 -3.88 -0.94 4.44
C THR A 281 -2.90 -0.62 5.58
N ARG A 282 -2.07 -1.60 5.98
CA ARG A 282 -0.99 -1.41 6.97
C ARG A 282 0.11 -0.50 6.46
N ALA A 283 0.54 -0.71 5.21
CA ALA A 283 1.48 0.16 4.52
C ALA A 283 0.99 1.62 4.51
N ALA A 284 -0.25 1.84 4.07
CA ALA A 284 -0.84 3.17 4.00
C ALA A 284 -0.96 3.85 5.37
N PHE A 285 -1.32 3.11 6.43
CA PHE A 285 -1.35 3.62 7.80
C PHE A 285 0.04 4.09 8.27
N ALA A 286 1.05 3.23 8.12
CA ALA A 286 2.44 3.53 8.48
C ALA A 286 3.01 4.70 7.66
N GLN A 287 2.70 4.75 6.37
CA GLN A 287 3.11 5.84 5.47
C GLN A 287 2.39 7.15 5.81
N GLY A 288 1.11 7.12 6.17
CA GLY A 288 0.36 8.29 6.63
C GLY A 288 0.99 8.93 7.87
N LEU A 289 1.44 8.13 8.83
CA LEU A 289 2.19 8.62 10.00
C LEU A 289 3.57 9.18 9.64
N LYS A 290 4.28 8.59 8.66
CA LYS A 290 5.53 9.15 8.12
C LYS A 290 5.28 10.50 7.43
N ILE A 291 4.22 10.61 6.60
CA ILE A 291 3.84 11.83 5.87
C ILE A 291 3.49 12.96 6.84
N VAL A 292 2.59 12.72 7.79
CA VAL A 292 2.12 13.76 8.72
C VAL A 292 3.24 14.26 9.65
N SER A 293 4.32 13.50 9.78
CA SER A 293 5.53 13.85 10.55
C SER A 293 6.71 14.33 9.70
N ASN A 294 6.55 14.53 8.39
CA ASN A 294 7.62 14.93 7.49
C ASN A 294 7.55 16.43 7.13
N PRO A 295 8.48 17.29 7.60
CA PRO A 295 8.49 18.72 7.28
C PRO A 295 8.80 19.02 5.80
N ASN A 296 9.31 18.06 5.04
CA ASN A 296 9.45 18.19 3.58
C ASN A 296 8.14 17.87 2.84
N VAL A 297 7.09 17.37 3.53
CA VAL A 297 5.74 17.26 2.95
C VAL A 297 4.89 18.44 3.43
N GLU A 298 4.46 19.25 2.47
CA GLU A 298 3.71 20.48 2.70
C GLU A 298 2.38 20.46 1.93
N VAL A 299 1.42 21.33 2.27
CA VAL A 299 0.23 21.52 1.43
C VAL A 299 0.54 22.42 0.23
N PHE A 300 -0.24 22.33 -0.84
CA PHE A 300 -0.16 23.31 -1.94
C PHE A 300 -0.31 24.75 -1.41
N GLY A 301 0.61 25.63 -1.80
CA GLY A 301 0.64 27.04 -1.32
C GLY A 301 1.17 27.24 0.11
N ALA A 302 1.87 26.25 0.68
CA ALA A 302 2.35 26.31 2.06
C ALA A 302 3.20 27.55 2.40
N GLU A 303 4.10 28.00 1.52
CA GLU A 303 4.94 29.18 1.79
C GLU A 303 4.10 30.47 1.98
N GLN A 304 2.95 30.59 1.30
CA GLN A 304 2.00 31.68 1.49
C GLN A 304 1.18 31.53 2.78
N LEU A 305 0.90 30.29 3.21
CA LEU A 305 0.07 29.98 4.37
C LEU A 305 0.83 30.04 5.70
N LYS A 306 2.14 29.74 5.73
CA LYS A 306 2.96 29.69 6.96
C LYS A 306 2.89 30.94 7.82
N GLY A 307 2.82 32.13 7.21
CA GLY A 307 2.71 33.39 7.95
C GLY A 307 1.39 33.58 8.71
N TYR A 308 0.35 32.80 8.36
CA TYR A 308 -0.99 32.86 8.95
C TYR A 308 -1.35 31.58 9.72
N ALA A 309 -0.51 30.54 9.64
CA ALA A 309 -0.71 29.26 10.28
C ALA A 309 -0.48 29.34 11.81
N GLN A 310 -1.54 29.65 12.55
CA GLN A 310 -1.57 29.44 13.99
C GLN A 310 -1.71 27.94 14.26
N GLY A 311 -0.92 27.39 15.18
CA GLY A 311 -0.97 25.97 15.53
C GLY A 311 -2.32 25.54 16.12
N ALA A 312 -2.59 24.24 16.14
CA ALA A 312 -3.83 23.69 16.68
C ALA A 312 -4.01 24.05 18.17
N THR A 313 -5.15 24.68 18.48
CA THR A 313 -5.67 24.84 19.84
C THR A 313 -6.58 23.66 20.20
N ASP A 314 -6.99 23.51 21.47
CA ASP A 314 -7.95 22.46 21.82
C ASP A 314 -9.31 22.68 21.10
N GLU A 315 -9.69 23.93 20.87
CA GLU A 315 -10.89 24.34 20.16
C GLU A 315 -10.79 24.10 18.64
N THR A 316 -9.63 24.35 18.02
CA THR A 316 -9.45 24.22 16.56
C THR A 316 -8.95 22.86 16.11
N ARG A 317 -8.48 21.99 17.00
CA ARG A 317 -7.87 20.68 16.65
C ARG A 317 -8.74 19.83 15.72
N GLY A 318 -10.06 19.83 15.89
CA GLY A 318 -10.99 19.03 15.09
C GLY A 318 -11.20 19.49 13.64
N SER A 319 -10.79 20.72 13.29
CA SER A 319 -10.87 21.28 11.94
C SER A 319 -9.53 21.84 11.44
N PHE A 320 -8.45 21.60 12.19
CA PHE A 320 -7.11 22.06 11.84
C PHE A 320 -6.51 21.23 10.71
N VAL A 321 -5.79 21.90 9.81
CA VAL A 321 -5.00 21.29 8.74
C VAL A 321 -3.57 21.81 8.87
N PRO A 322 -2.58 20.94 9.19
CA PRO A 322 -1.18 21.34 9.21
C PRO A 322 -0.75 21.85 7.83
N VAL A 323 0.03 22.94 7.80
CA VAL A 323 0.62 23.45 6.54
C VAL A 323 1.83 22.62 6.09
N SER A 324 2.50 21.97 7.05
CA SER A 324 3.59 21.01 6.84
C SER A 324 3.48 19.85 7.83
N GLY A 325 4.09 18.72 7.49
CA GLY A 325 4.29 17.65 8.46
C GLY A 325 5.24 18.06 9.60
N SER A 326 5.12 17.42 10.75
CA SER A 326 6.04 17.51 11.90
C SER A 326 5.71 16.45 12.94
N LYS A 327 6.68 16.03 13.76
CA LYS A 327 6.53 15.11 14.91
C LYS A 327 5.42 15.54 15.88
N VAL A 328 5.06 16.83 15.96
CA VAL A 328 3.94 17.29 16.80
C VAL A 328 2.55 16.91 16.27
N ASN A 329 2.46 16.51 15.00
CA ASN A 329 1.21 16.08 14.37
C ASN A 329 0.90 14.59 14.60
N LEU A 330 1.86 13.82 15.13
CA LEU A 330 1.71 12.39 15.47
C LEU A 330 0.71 12.17 16.62
N PRO A 331 0.31 10.91 16.89
CA PRO A 331 -0.47 10.59 18.08
C PRO A 331 0.31 11.00 19.33
N SER A 332 -0.40 11.57 20.31
CA SER A 332 0.18 12.24 21.48
C SER A 332 1.24 11.41 22.20
N GLU A 333 1.02 10.10 22.35
CA GLU A 333 1.92 9.22 23.11
C GLU A 333 3.16 8.81 22.28
N ILE A 334 3.02 8.64 20.96
CA ILE A 334 4.18 8.47 20.05
C ILE A 334 5.05 9.74 20.09
N SER A 335 4.42 10.93 20.00
CA SER A 335 5.15 12.21 20.01
C SER A 335 5.91 12.42 21.32
N LYS A 336 5.33 12.04 22.47
CA LYS A 336 5.99 12.03 23.79
C LYS A 336 7.15 11.04 23.84
N GLU A 337 6.95 9.78 23.47
CA GLU A 337 8.00 8.75 23.51
C GLU A 337 9.19 9.08 22.58
N LEU A 338 8.94 9.73 21.44
CA LEU A 338 9.98 10.23 20.54
C LEU A 338 10.62 11.56 20.99
N SER A 339 10.11 12.21 22.03
CA SER A 339 10.61 13.48 22.56
C SER A 339 11.03 13.42 24.03
N ARG A 340 10.97 12.24 24.65
CA ARG A 340 11.27 12.04 26.08
C ARG A 340 12.74 12.35 26.40
N THR A 341 12.96 13.03 27.51
CA THR A 341 14.30 13.47 27.99
C THR A 341 14.90 12.55 29.04
N ASP A 342 14.13 11.59 29.54
CA ASP A 342 14.46 10.64 30.61
C ASP A 342 14.88 9.26 30.09
N ARG A 343 15.29 9.16 28.80
CA ARG A 343 15.71 7.90 28.16
C ARG A 343 16.76 7.14 28.95
N VAL A 344 17.66 7.88 29.60
CA VAL A 344 18.74 7.34 30.43
C VAL A 344 18.63 7.97 31.81
N THR A 345 18.35 7.17 32.83
CA THR A 345 18.31 7.61 34.24
C THR A 345 19.26 6.77 35.09
N GLN A 346 19.61 7.29 36.26
CA GLN A 346 20.57 6.64 37.18
C GLN A 346 19.98 6.56 38.59
N GLU A 347 19.94 5.35 39.14
CA GLU A 347 19.44 5.08 40.49
C GLU A 347 20.59 4.58 41.40
N PRO A 348 20.79 5.17 42.59
CA PRO A 348 21.73 4.64 43.58
C PRO A 348 21.25 3.30 44.14
N SER A 349 22.05 2.24 43.97
CA SER A 349 21.73 0.88 44.43
C SER A 349 22.90 0.30 45.24
N ARG A 350 22.73 0.27 46.58
CA ARG A 350 23.60 -0.43 47.56
C ARG A 350 25.11 -0.47 47.22
N GLY A 351 25.70 0.69 46.96
CA GLY A 351 27.15 0.84 46.75
C GLY A 351 27.59 0.98 45.28
N PHE A 352 26.67 0.89 44.32
CA PHE A 352 26.89 1.18 42.91
C PHE A 352 25.72 2.00 42.34
N VAL A 353 25.88 2.53 41.13
CA VAL A 353 24.81 3.19 40.37
C VAL A 353 24.24 2.16 39.39
N THR A 354 22.92 2.07 39.29
CA THR A 354 22.24 1.31 38.23
C THR A 354 21.78 2.30 37.16
N THR A 355 22.08 2.02 35.89
CA THR A 355 21.61 2.82 34.75
C THR A 355 20.38 2.18 34.14
N HIS A 356 19.32 2.97 33.97
CA HIS A 356 18.03 2.54 33.44
C HIS A 356 17.83 3.15 32.05
N LEU A 357 17.51 2.30 31.07
CA LEU A 357 17.05 2.69 29.75
C LEU A 357 15.52 2.61 29.72
N ASN A 358 14.87 3.76 29.60
CA ASN A 358 13.42 3.89 29.67
C ASN A 358 12.85 4.16 28.27
N GLY A 359 11.80 3.45 27.87
CA GLY A 359 11.12 3.60 26.58
C GLY A 359 11.76 2.82 25.42
N VAL A 360 12.56 1.80 25.69
CA VAL A 360 13.09 0.90 24.65
C VAL A 360 11.98 0.01 24.11
N GLY A 361 11.14 -0.58 24.99
CA GLY A 361 9.96 -1.34 24.58
C GLY A 361 9.00 -0.51 23.73
N ALA A 362 8.68 0.71 24.18
CA ALA A 362 7.86 1.66 23.42
C ALA A 362 8.49 2.03 22.05
N LEU A 363 9.82 2.21 21.98
CA LEU A 363 10.51 2.45 20.71
C LEU A 363 10.42 1.24 19.76
N GLN A 364 10.44 0.00 20.26
CA GLN A 364 10.22 -1.20 19.45
C GLN A 364 8.79 -1.23 18.87
N ASP A 365 7.77 -0.84 19.64
CA ASP A 365 6.40 -0.81 19.15
C ASP A 365 6.17 0.30 18.12
N ILE A 366 6.76 1.49 18.33
CA ILE A 366 6.80 2.55 17.31
C ILE A 366 7.54 2.06 16.06
N ASN A 367 8.63 1.30 16.22
CA ASN A 367 9.37 0.75 15.09
C ASN A 367 8.51 -0.20 14.24
N ASP A 368 7.76 -1.09 14.88
CA ASP A 368 6.85 -1.99 14.17
C ASP A 368 5.72 -1.21 13.48
N ILE A 369 5.13 -0.18 14.11
CA ILE A 369 4.13 0.70 13.47
C ILE A 369 4.66 1.36 12.19
N PHE A 370 5.92 1.81 12.21
CA PHE A 370 6.54 2.52 11.08
C PHE A 370 7.21 1.59 10.05
N LYS A 371 7.25 0.28 10.30
CA LYS A 371 7.90 -0.74 9.44
C LYS A 371 7.19 -1.00 8.09
N PRO A 372 5.85 -1.01 7.99
CA PRO A 372 5.15 -1.27 6.74
C PRO A 372 5.34 -0.18 5.67
N GLY A 373 5.05 -0.59 4.42
CA GLY A 373 4.98 0.30 3.27
C GLY A 373 6.32 0.80 2.75
N ALA A 374 6.27 1.82 1.88
CA ALA A 374 7.47 2.41 1.33
C ALA A 374 8.28 3.18 2.38
N THR A 375 9.56 3.35 2.08
CA THR A 375 10.45 4.32 2.71
C THR A 375 9.97 5.74 2.39
N ILE A 376 9.90 6.61 3.39
CA ILE A 376 9.59 8.04 3.23
C ILE A 376 10.68 8.81 3.98
N THR A 377 11.60 9.38 3.22
CA THR A 377 12.82 10.05 3.71
C THR A 377 12.51 11.44 4.26
N GLY A 378 13.19 11.84 5.35
CA GLY A 378 13.05 13.14 6.00
C GLY A 378 11.92 13.24 7.03
N SER A 379 11.36 12.12 7.52
CA SER A 379 10.36 12.18 8.59
C SER A 379 11.03 12.48 9.95
N GLU A 380 10.46 13.43 10.71
CA GLU A 380 10.94 13.72 12.06
C GLU A 380 10.73 12.53 13.02
N ALA A 381 9.79 11.63 12.71
CA ALA A 381 9.57 10.41 13.48
C ALA A 381 10.72 9.42 13.31
N THR A 382 11.05 9.05 12.07
CA THR A 382 12.15 8.13 11.74
C THR A 382 13.50 8.68 12.20
N LYS A 383 13.72 9.99 12.06
CA LYS A 383 14.89 10.67 12.61
C LYS A 383 14.95 10.58 14.15
N SER A 384 13.87 10.91 14.85
CA SER A 384 13.82 10.82 16.33
C SER A 384 13.98 9.39 16.83
N MET A 385 13.49 8.39 16.09
CA MET A 385 13.69 6.97 16.40
C MET A 385 15.16 6.55 16.25
N LEU A 386 15.84 7.00 15.19
CA LEU A 386 17.27 6.77 14.97
C LEU A 386 18.12 7.45 16.06
N GLU A 387 17.80 8.71 16.41
CA GLU A 387 18.42 9.45 17.51
C GLU A 387 18.24 8.72 18.85
N ALA A 388 17.02 8.24 19.14
CA ALA A 388 16.72 7.47 20.35
C ALA A 388 17.51 6.14 20.40
N ALA A 389 17.52 5.38 19.31
CA ALA A 389 18.27 4.13 19.21
C ALA A 389 19.78 4.36 19.40
N ASN A 390 20.32 5.45 18.84
CA ASN A 390 21.70 5.86 19.04
C ASN A 390 22.00 6.27 20.50
N GLN A 391 21.08 6.94 21.19
CA GLN A 391 21.25 7.27 22.61
C GLN A 391 21.28 6.02 23.50
N TYR A 392 20.41 5.03 23.24
CA TYR A 392 20.43 3.76 23.99
C TYR A 392 21.71 2.95 23.71
N ALA A 393 22.10 2.80 22.44
CA ALA A 393 23.34 2.10 22.07
C ALA A 393 24.59 2.81 22.63
N ALA A 394 24.61 4.15 22.70
CA ALA A 394 25.73 4.88 23.31
C ALA A 394 25.93 4.59 24.81
N VAL A 395 24.91 4.07 25.50
CA VAL A 395 25.01 3.56 26.89
C VAL A 395 25.45 2.10 26.92
N ASP A 396 24.95 1.27 26.00
CA ASP A 396 25.31 -0.15 25.93
C ASP A 396 26.78 -0.34 25.51
N VAL A 397 27.30 0.47 24.57
CA VAL A 397 28.74 0.65 24.32
C VAL A 397 29.52 0.90 25.61
N LYS A 398 29.11 1.89 26.42
CA LYS A 398 29.78 2.21 27.70
C LYS A 398 29.64 1.10 28.73
N HIS A 399 28.58 0.29 28.66
CA HIS A 399 28.40 -0.88 29.51
C HIS A 399 29.37 -2.00 29.12
N ASN A 400 29.48 -2.28 27.82
CA ASN A 400 30.43 -3.23 27.23
C ASN A 400 31.89 -2.82 27.51
N GLU A 401 32.21 -1.53 27.46
CA GLU A 401 33.50 -0.94 27.85
C GLU A 401 33.79 -1.02 29.36
N GLY A 402 32.83 -1.42 30.18
CA GLY A 402 32.95 -1.48 31.64
C GLY A 402 32.91 -0.12 32.34
N ILE A 403 32.53 0.95 31.65
CA ILE A 403 32.37 2.31 32.21
C ILE A 403 31.02 2.43 32.96
N VAL A 404 29.97 1.82 32.41
CA VAL A 404 28.65 1.74 33.03
C VAL A 404 28.49 0.37 33.70
N HIS A 405 28.08 0.37 34.96
CA HIS A 405 27.74 -0.82 35.72
C HIS A 405 26.24 -0.91 35.96
N GLY A 406 25.69 -2.13 36.00
CA GLY A 406 24.28 -2.39 36.28
C GLY A 406 23.33 -1.73 35.27
N LEU A 407 23.18 -2.31 34.08
CA LEU A 407 22.22 -1.85 33.08
C LEU A 407 20.86 -2.53 33.29
N LYS A 408 19.78 -1.75 33.21
CA LYS A 408 18.39 -2.22 33.13
C LYS A 408 17.70 -1.58 31.94
N THR A 409 16.77 -2.31 31.32
CA THR A 409 16.00 -1.85 30.17
C THR A 409 14.60 -2.46 30.22
N ASP A 410 13.62 -1.77 29.64
CA ASP A 410 12.25 -2.26 29.40
C ASP A 410 12.11 -2.94 28.02
N ALA A 411 13.21 -3.19 27.31
CA ALA A 411 13.23 -3.85 26.01
C ALA A 411 12.51 -5.21 26.01
N HIS A 412 11.76 -5.46 24.92
CA HIS A 412 11.14 -6.75 24.64
C HIS A 412 12.19 -7.75 24.12
N GLY A 413 13.06 -8.21 25.01
CA GLY A 413 14.13 -9.18 24.72
C GLY A 413 15.54 -8.58 24.75
N SER A 414 16.36 -8.92 23.75
CA SER A 414 17.74 -8.44 23.66
C SER A 414 17.79 -6.97 23.26
N LEU A 415 18.42 -6.12 24.08
CA LEU A 415 18.62 -4.69 23.79
C LEU A 415 19.30 -4.48 22.44
N THR A 416 20.44 -5.13 22.21
CA THR A 416 21.22 -5.01 20.97
C THR A 416 20.42 -5.39 19.74
N SER A 417 19.58 -6.43 19.83
CA SER A 417 18.73 -6.88 18.70
C SER A 417 17.54 -5.94 18.47
N ALA A 418 16.90 -5.47 19.55
CA ALA A 418 15.84 -4.47 19.52
C ALA A 418 16.32 -3.16 18.84
N LEU A 419 17.50 -2.67 19.22
CA LEU A 419 18.09 -1.48 18.61
C LEU A 419 18.47 -1.73 17.14
N ALA A 420 19.03 -2.90 16.81
CA ALA A 420 19.36 -3.25 15.43
C ALA A 420 18.12 -3.30 14.50
N ASP A 421 16.96 -3.73 15.01
CA ASP A 421 15.69 -3.69 14.28
C ASP A 421 15.18 -2.26 14.05
N VAL A 422 15.46 -1.32 14.96
CA VAL A 422 15.20 0.12 14.74
C VAL A 422 16.13 0.66 13.65
N TYR A 423 17.44 0.45 13.78
CA TYR A 423 18.44 0.87 12.78
C TYR A 423 18.15 0.33 11.37
N GLN A 424 17.68 -0.91 11.23
CA GLN A 424 17.33 -1.49 9.93
C GLN A 424 16.14 -0.76 9.27
N ASN A 425 15.21 -0.27 10.07
CA ASN A 425 14.01 0.37 9.58
C ASN A 425 14.21 1.88 9.34
N THR A 426 14.72 2.59 10.34
CA THR A 426 15.00 4.03 10.27
C THR A 426 16.19 4.34 9.37
N GLY A 427 17.13 3.41 9.22
CA GLY A 427 18.29 3.54 8.34
C GLY A 427 17.94 3.66 6.84
N LYS A 428 16.70 3.37 6.46
CA LYS A 428 16.16 3.64 5.13
C LYS A 428 15.86 5.13 4.92
N ASP A 429 15.68 5.90 5.99
CA ASP A 429 15.60 7.35 5.91
C ASP A 429 17.02 7.91 5.68
N HIS A 430 17.44 7.92 4.42
CA HIS A 430 18.80 8.28 4.02
C HIS A 430 19.18 9.71 4.45
N LEU A 431 18.21 10.63 4.55
CA LEU A 431 18.44 12.00 5.04
C LEU A 431 18.67 12.01 6.56
N ALA A 432 17.91 11.23 7.32
CA ALA A 432 18.18 11.07 8.75
C ALA A 432 19.54 10.41 9.01
N VAL A 433 19.93 9.39 8.24
CA VAL A 433 21.27 8.77 8.34
C VAL A 433 22.37 9.77 7.97
N HIS A 434 22.22 10.47 6.85
CA HIS A 434 23.13 11.54 6.43
C HIS A 434 23.34 12.56 7.54
N ASP A 435 22.27 13.14 8.08
CA ASP A 435 22.32 14.16 9.13
C ASP A 435 23.00 13.65 10.42
N MET A 436 22.77 12.38 10.78
CA MET A 436 23.42 11.76 11.94
C MET A 436 24.92 11.49 11.70
N VAL A 437 25.34 11.24 10.46
CA VAL A 437 26.73 10.99 10.07
C VAL A 437 27.51 12.29 9.92
N THR A 438 26.96 13.28 9.23
CA THR A 438 27.61 14.55 8.86
C THR A 438 27.37 15.65 9.90
N GLY A 439 26.49 15.41 10.87
CA GLY A 439 26.17 16.29 12.00
C GLY A 439 27.34 16.66 12.90
N LYS A 440 27.09 17.63 13.78
CA LYS A 440 28.12 18.33 14.58
C LYS A 440 28.57 17.59 15.85
N ASP A 441 28.05 16.40 16.11
CA ASP A 441 28.22 15.69 17.39
C ASP A 441 29.55 14.91 17.48
N ASP A 442 30.65 15.49 17.00
CA ASP A 442 32.03 14.94 17.08
C ASP A 442 32.16 13.45 16.69
N ASN A 443 31.42 13.03 15.66
CA ASN A 443 31.32 11.65 15.18
C ASN A 443 30.68 10.65 16.18
N SER A 444 29.97 11.11 17.22
CA SER A 444 29.37 10.25 18.25
C SER A 444 28.45 9.17 17.67
N PHE A 445 27.70 9.46 16.61
CA PHE A 445 26.89 8.47 15.90
C PHE A 445 27.75 7.34 15.32
N LEU A 446 28.79 7.70 14.56
CA LEU A 446 29.72 6.75 13.96
C LEU A 446 30.47 5.95 15.03
N ARG A 447 30.82 6.57 16.16
CA ARG A 447 31.39 5.85 17.31
C ARG A 447 30.42 4.81 17.84
N THR A 448 29.21 5.21 18.23
CA THR A 448 28.19 4.28 18.75
C THR A 448 27.93 3.12 17.78
N VAL A 449 27.67 3.42 16.51
CA VAL A 449 27.38 2.41 15.48
C VAL A 449 28.53 1.44 15.26
N THR A 450 29.78 1.90 15.34
CA THR A 450 30.96 1.03 15.14
C THR A 450 31.39 0.28 16.40
N HIS A 451 31.19 0.86 17.58
CA HIS A 451 31.67 0.30 18.85
C HIS A 451 30.65 -0.59 19.55
N GLU A 452 29.36 -0.52 19.18
CA GLU A 452 28.35 -1.42 19.69
C GLU A 452 28.58 -2.86 19.20
N GLN A 453 28.36 -3.85 20.07
CA GLN A 453 28.69 -5.25 19.82
C GLN A 453 27.53 -6.00 19.15
N TRP A 454 27.06 -5.49 18.01
CA TRP A 454 25.90 -6.00 17.27
C TRP A 454 25.96 -7.50 16.91
N GLY A 455 27.16 -8.06 16.73
CA GLY A 455 27.32 -9.49 16.52
C GLY A 455 26.60 -10.00 15.28
N ALA A 456 25.71 -10.97 15.46
CA ALA A 456 24.89 -11.54 14.39
C ALA A 456 23.93 -10.52 13.74
N ASP A 457 23.46 -9.53 14.51
CA ASP A 457 22.56 -8.48 14.01
C ASP A 457 23.31 -7.35 13.28
N SER A 458 24.65 -7.37 13.22
CA SER A 458 25.45 -6.32 12.53
C SER A 458 25.08 -6.10 11.06
N GLY A 459 24.50 -7.11 10.39
CA GLY A 459 23.97 -6.97 9.03
C GLY A 459 22.77 -6.01 8.94
N LYS A 460 21.86 -6.03 9.93
CA LYS A 460 20.68 -5.17 10.01
C LYS A 460 21.07 -3.69 10.08
N VAL A 461 22.04 -3.37 10.93
CA VAL A 461 22.61 -2.01 11.06
C VAL A 461 23.38 -1.62 9.79
N GLY A 462 24.02 -2.59 9.13
CA GLY A 462 24.67 -2.38 7.84
C GLY A 462 23.75 -1.90 6.73
N ASP A 463 22.47 -2.29 6.73
CA ASP A 463 21.49 -1.86 5.71
C ASP A 463 21.36 -0.33 5.65
N ALA A 464 21.50 0.37 6.78
CA ALA A 464 21.45 1.83 6.89
C ALA A 464 22.55 2.57 6.08
N PHE A 465 23.63 1.87 5.71
CA PHE A 465 24.78 2.44 5.00
C PHE A 465 24.89 1.93 3.54
N ARG A 466 23.98 1.06 3.10
CA ARG A 466 24.10 0.41 1.76
C ARG A 466 24.01 1.41 0.61
N TRP A 467 23.16 2.42 0.76
CA TRP A 467 22.88 3.47 -0.22
C TRP A 467 24.07 4.42 -0.48
N MET A 468 25.11 4.40 0.37
CA MET A 468 26.36 5.15 0.11
C MET A 468 27.05 4.76 -1.22
N GLN A 469 26.69 3.61 -1.80
CA GLN A 469 27.18 3.15 -3.10
C GLN A 469 26.50 3.88 -4.30
N GLU A 470 25.46 4.67 -4.06
CA GLU A 470 24.72 5.45 -5.06
C GLU A 470 25.49 6.73 -5.43
N GLY A 471 26.64 6.60 -6.10
CA GLY A 471 27.57 7.69 -6.43
C GLY A 471 27.05 8.81 -7.34
N ASN A 472 25.76 8.81 -7.69
CA ASN A 472 25.05 9.90 -8.35
C ASN A 472 24.20 10.76 -7.39
N ASN A 473 24.09 10.38 -6.11
CA ASN A 473 23.39 11.11 -5.07
C ASN A 473 24.38 11.89 -4.18
N PRO A 474 24.35 13.24 -4.13
CA PRO A 474 25.27 14.03 -3.32
C PRO A 474 25.26 13.67 -1.82
N LEU A 475 24.10 13.30 -1.27
CA LEU A 475 23.98 12.87 0.14
C LEU A 475 24.74 11.56 0.37
N ALA A 476 24.76 10.65 -0.62
CA ALA A 476 25.45 9.38 -0.52
C ALA A 476 26.97 9.58 -0.51
N THR A 477 27.48 10.48 -1.37
CA THR A 477 28.90 10.84 -1.44
C THR A 477 29.39 11.51 -0.15
N ASP A 478 28.66 12.48 0.39
CA ASP A 478 29.09 13.16 1.64
C ASP A 478 29.07 12.19 2.83
N THR A 479 28.02 11.37 2.95
CA THR A 479 27.93 10.30 3.96
C THR A 479 29.10 9.32 3.83
N ALA A 480 29.40 8.85 2.60
CA ALA A 480 30.51 7.94 2.32
C ALA A 480 31.87 8.54 2.71
N SER A 481 32.13 9.80 2.33
CA SER A 481 33.37 10.51 2.65
C SER A 481 33.54 10.69 4.17
N LYS A 482 32.47 11.09 4.87
CA LYS A 482 32.48 11.26 6.32
C LYS A 482 32.71 9.95 7.07
N VAL A 483 32.08 8.85 6.64
CA VAL A 483 32.33 7.50 7.16
C VAL A 483 33.77 7.06 6.86
N ALA A 484 34.28 7.33 5.67
CA ALA A 484 35.65 6.99 5.28
C ALA A 484 36.68 7.66 6.19
N HIS A 485 36.57 8.98 6.39
CA HIS A 485 37.44 9.73 7.30
C HIS A 485 37.39 9.19 8.72
N TYR A 486 36.20 8.96 9.27
CA TYR A 486 36.05 8.41 10.62
C TYR A 486 36.79 7.06 10.78
N LEU A 487 36.66 6.13 9.83
CA LEU A 487 37.32 4.82 9.90
C LEU A 487 38.85 4.90 9.74
N ALA A 488 39.33 5.88 8.97
CA ALA A 488 40.77 6.11 8.81
C ALA A 488 41.38 6.66 10.11
N ASP A 489 40.73 7.65 10.71
CA ASP A 489 41.23 8.35 11.91
C ASP A 489 41.15 7.47 13.16
N ASN A 490 40.11 6.61 13.27
CA ASN A 490 39.88 5.75 14.43
C ASN A 490 40.43 4.31 14.26
N LYS A 491 41.33 4.08 13.27
CA LYS A 491 41.92 2.77 12.96
C LYS A 491 42.35 1.96 14.16
N THR A 492 43.07 2.60 15.09
CA THR A 492 43.74 1.91 16.20
C THR A 492 42.72 1.32 17.17
N GLU A 493 41.67 2.07 17.50
CA GLU A 493 40.55 1.63 18.34
C GLU A 493 39.73 0.55 17.61
N LEU A 494 39.43 0.74 16.32
CA LEU A 494 38.66 -0.22 15.51
C LEU A 494 39.41 -1.55 15.26
N ASN A 495 40.73 -1.59 15.37
CA ASN A 495 41.52 -2.83 15.30
C ASN A 495 41.62 -3.58 16.64
N ALA A 496 41.34 -2.91 17.76
CA ALA A 496 41.43 -3.44 19.11
C ALA A 496 40.32 -2.80 19.96
N MET A 497 39.08 -3.22 19.69
CA MET A 497 37.90 -2.57 20.27
C MET A 497 37.85 -2.75 21.79
N PRO A 498 37.68 -1.65 22.55
CA PRO A 498 37.50 -1.71 24.00
C PRO A 498 36.30 -2.57 24.42
N GLY A 499 36.42 -3.26 25.57
CA GLY A 499 35.32 -4.06 26.13
C GLY A 499 35.13 -5.42 25.48
N THR A 500 36.13 -5.91 24.74
CA THR A 500 36.08 -7.18 24.00
C THR A 500 37.02 -8.24 24.61
N GLU A 501 37.92 -7.79 25.48
CA GLU A 501 38.90 -8.56 26.23
C GLU A 501 38.25 -9.36 27.36
N LYS A 502 37.67 -10.52 27.04
CA LYS A 502 37.15 -11.43 28.08
C LYS A 502 38.30 -11.97 28.94
N LEU A 503 38.33 -11.54 30.21
CA LEU A 503 39.06 -12.12 31.34
C LEU A 503 40.56 -12.45 31.07
N LEU A 504 41.42 -11.42 30.98
CA LEU A 504 42.90 -11.49 31.03
C LEU A 504 43.63 -12.45 30.06
N LEU A 505 42.92 -13.22 29.23
CA LEU A 505 43.43 -14.33 28.43
C LEU A 505 43.03 -14.23 26.95
N SER A 506 42.18 -13.26 26.60
CA SER A 506 41.71 -13.00 25.24
C SER A 506 42.35 -11.72 24.71
N ALA A 507 42.91 -11.77 23.50
CA ALA A 507 43.29 -10.53 22.80
C ALA A 507 42.02 -9.70 22.47
N PRO A 508 42.12 -8.35 22.40
CA PRO A 508 41.03 -7.52 21.92
C PRO A 508 40.68 -7.90 20.49
N LYS A 509 39.38 -7.85 20.18
CA LYS A 509 38.86 -8.13 18.84
C LYS A 509 38.79 -6.86 18.00
N SER A 510 38.90 -7.01 16.69
CA SER A 510 38.64 -5.93 15.75
C SER A 510 37.15 -5.75 15.47
N PHE A 511 36.78 -4.55 15.02
CA PHE A 511 35.46 -4.19 14.50
C PHE A 511 34.91 -5.21 13.49
N ALA A 512 35.75 -5.71 12.58
CA ALA A 512 35.33 -6.67 11.56
C ALA A 512 35.03 -8.08 12.11
N GLU A 513 35.59 -8.44 13.27
CA GLU A 513 35.33 -9.73 13.94
C GLU A 513 34.06 -9.69 14.83
N ILE A 514 33.70 -8.51 15.32
CA ILE A 514 32.51 -8.30 16.17
C ILE A 514 31.29 -7.97 15.30
N ASN A 515 31.48 -7.13 14.29
CA ASN A 515 30.43 -6.57 13.43
C ASN A 515 30.64 -6.94 11.95
N PRO A 516 30.74 -8.25 11.60
CA PRO A 516 31.12 -8.69 10.25
C PRO A 516 30.11 -8.27 9.18
N GLY A 517 28.82 -8.17 9.50
CA GLY A 517 27.79 -7.71 8.57
C GLY A 517 27.95 -6.23 8.22
N LEU A 518 28.11 -5.37 9.24
CA LEU A 518 28.31 -3.93 9.08
C LEU A 518 29.62 -3.63 8.33
N ALA A 519 30.72 -4.29 8.70
CA ALA A 519 32.02 -4.16 8.03
C ALA A 519 31.98 -4.61 6.55
N LYS A 520 31.11 -5.55 6.20
CA LYS A 520 30.89 -5.99 4.81
C LYS A 520 30.11 -4.97 3.97
N VAL A 521 29.14 -4.25 4.55
CA VAL A 521 28.33 -3.26 3.82
C VAL A 521 29.04 -1.91 3.68
N ILE A 522 29.77 -1.47 4.71
CA ILE A 522 30.50 -0.20 4.67
C ILE A 522 31.66 -0.24 3.65
N ARG A 523 32.40 -1.36 3.57
CA ARG A 523 33.62 -1.47 2.75
C ARG A 523 33.44 -1.04 1.28
N PRO A 524 32.44 -1.52 0.51
CA PRO A 524 32.25 -1.07 -0.87
C PRO A 524 31.78 0.40 -0.95
N GLY A 525 30.96 0.87 0.00
CA GLY A 525 30.45 2.25 0.02
C GLY A 525 31.54 3.31 0.16
N VAL A 526 32.63 3.02 0.88
CA VAL A 526 33.76 3.95 1.03
C VAL A 526 34.90 3.73 0.02
N SER A 527 34.85 2.66 -0.78
CA SER A 527 35.97 2.23 -1.62
C SER A 527 36.37 3.20 -2.73
N GLY A 528 35.43 4.02 -3.21
CA GLY A 528 35.72 5.08 -4.20
C GLY A 528 36.60 6.21 -3.64
N GLU A 529 36.49 6.48 -2.33
CA GLU A 529 37.28 7.49 -1.62
C GLU A 529 38.66 6.95 -1.18
N PHE A 530 38.86 5.62 -1.18
CA PHE A 530 40.03 4.93 -0.61
C PHE A 530 41.00 4.34 -1.64
N PHE A 531 41.63 5.19 -2.47
CA PHE A 531 42.74 4.75 -3.34
C PHE A 531 44.09 4.51 -2.63
N ARG A 532 44.11 4.50 -1.29
CA ARG A 532 45.26 4.09 -0.46
C ARG A 532 44.79 3.45 0.84
N TRP A 533 44.95 2.13 1.00
CA TRP A 533 45.25 1.48 2.29
C TRP A 533 45.47 -0.05 2.17
N GLU A 534 46.67 -0.51 2.47
CA GLU A 534 47.02 -1.95 2.43
C GLU A 534 46.66 -2.72 3.72
N GLY A 535 46.13 -2.02 4.74
CA GLY A 535 45.92 -2.60 6.08
C GLY A 535 44.73 -3.57 6.20
N TRP A 536 43.71 -3.47 5.35
CA TRP A 536 42.49 -4.30 5.45
C TRP A 536 42.69 -5.76 4.99
N ALA A 537 43.76 -6.06 4.24
CA ALA A 537 44.01 -7.40 3.70
C ALA A 537 44.03 -8.49 4.78
N ARG A 538 44.64 -8.21 5.95
CA ARG A 538 44.76 -9.19 7.04
C ARG A 538 43.42 -9.53 7.72
N GLY A 539 42.48 -8.58 7.81
CA GLY A 539 41.14 -8.87 8.32
C GLY A 539 40.29 -9.68 7.33
N ILE A 540 40.54 -9.49 6.03
CA ILE A 540 39.87 -10.25 4.96
C ILE A 540 40.36 -11.70 4.93
N GLU A 541 41.66 -11.93 5.10
CA GLU A 541 42.22 -13.28 5.23
C GLU A 541 41.59 -14.06 6.40
N VAL A 542 41.31 -13.40 7.53
CA VAL A 542 40.62 -14.03 8.68
C VAL A 542 39.16 -14.36 8.35
N ILE A 543 38.41 -13.47 7.68
CA ILE A 543 37.02 -13.74 7.28
C ILE A 543 36.97 -14.91 6.28
N GLU A 544 37.85 -14.96 5.29
CA GLU A 544 37.92 -16.09 4.35
C GLU A 544 38.36 -17.39 5.03
N ALA A 545 39.27 -17.33 6.00
CA ALA A 545 39.68 -18.50 6.78
C ALA A 545 38.54 -19.02 7.68
N VAL A 546 37.72 -18.14 8.27
CA VAL A 546 36.56 -18.52 9.08
C VAL A 546 35.44 -19.11 8.22
N SER A 547 35.11 -18.52 7.06
CA SER A 547 34.15 -19.11 6.12
C SER A 547 34.58 -20.49 5.64
N ARG A 548 35.85 -20.67 5.23
CA ARG A 548 36.39 -21.99 4.84
C ARG A 548 36.35 -23.02 5.99
N ARG A 549 36.42 -22.57 7.25
CA ARG A 549 36.34 -23.45 8.43
C ARG A 549 34.89 -23.84 8.78
N ALA A 550 33.92 -22.96 8.52
CA ALA A 550 32.50 -23.26 8.68
C ALA A 550 32.03 -24.29 7.62
N GLU A 551 32.44 -24.13 6.37
CA GLU A 551 32.14 -25.09 5.29
C GLU A 551 32.79 -26.46 5.52
N GLY A 552 34.01 -26.51 6.07
CA GLY A 552 34.68 -27.76 6.43
C GLY A 552 34.11 -28.50 7.66
N ALA A 553 33.34 -27.82 8.51
CA ALA A 553 32.79 -28.40 9.75
C ALA A 553 31.41 -29.06 9.59
N GLY A 554 30.71 -28.82 8.48
CA GLY A 554 29.42 -29.46 8.18
C GLY A 554 29.51 -30.88 7.60
N GLY A 555 30.72 -31.39 7.37
CA GLY A 555 30.99 -32.62 6.61
C GLY A 555 31.40 -33.84 7.45
N ALA A 556 30.83 -34.04 8.64
CA ALA A 556 31.18 -35.18 9.49
C ALA A 556 30.03 -35.68 10.38
N ASP A 557 29.13 -36.52 9.82
CA ASP A 557 28.82 -37.82 10.46
C ASP A 557 28.00 -38.79 9.58
N GLY A 558 28.31 -40.09 9.70
CA GLY A 558 27.37 -41.21 9.45
C GLY A 558 27.21 -41.79 8.02
N GLY A 559 27.92 -42.89 7.71
CA GLY A 559 27.58 -43.74 6.54
C GLY A 559 28.53 -44.91 6.26
N ARG A 560 28.21 -46.13 6.71
CA ARG A 560 29.08 -47.33 6.59
C ARG A 560 28.88 -48.13 5.28
N SER A 561 30.01 -48.42 4.61
CA SER A 561 30.40 -49.68 3.94
C SER A 561 29.40 -50.53 3.11
N ALA A 562 29.70 -50.73 1.81
CA ALA A 562 29.59 -52.03 1.13
C ALA A 562 30.45 -52.11 -0.16
N GLN A 563 31.52 -52.92 -0.10
CA GLN A 563 32.06 -53.89 -1.08
C GLN A 563 31.96 -53.71 -2.62
N ARG A 564 33.12 -53.95 -3.29
CA ARG A 564 33.37 -54.78 -4.51
C ARG A 564 32.65 -54.38 -5.82
N ASP A 565 33.14 -54.61 -7.05
CA ASP A 565 34.39 -55.12 -7.67
C ASP A 565 34.27 -54.79 -9.19
N SER A 566 35.27 -54.76 -10.08
CA SER A 566 36.76 -54.85 -10.02
C SER A 566 37.33 -54.44 -11.43
N PHE A 567 38.62 -54.71 -11.71
CA PHE A 567 39.39 -54.41 -12.96
C PHE A 567 39.73 -52.93 -13.20
N GLY A 568 40.98 -52.50 -13.43
CA GLY A 568 42.16 -53.15 -14.04
C GLY A 568 42.32 -52.59 -15.48
N VAL A 569 43.47 -52.18 -16.03
CA VAL A 569 44.92 -52.46 -15.90
C VAL A 569 45.63 -51.22 -16.49
N GLY A 570 46.88 -50.79 -16.22
CA GLY A 570 48.04 -51.25 -15.47
C GLY A 570 49.32 -50.62 -16.05
N GLY A 571 50.44 -50.69 -15.30
CA GLY A 571 51.84 -50.66 -15.79
C GLY A 571 52.41 -49.34 -16.35
N ASP A 572 53.69 -49.00 -16.20
CA ASP A 572 54.81 -49.56 -15.43
C ASP A 572 55.66 -48.34 -14.95
N GLY A 573 56.41 -48.40 -13.86
CA GLY A 573 57.69 -49.10 -13.81
C GLY A 573 58.81 -48.18 -13.27
N PRO A 574 59.99 -48.72 -12.89
CA PRO A 574 60.51 -48.44 -11.55
C PRO A 574 61.93 -47.84 -11.53
N GLY A 575 62.46 -47.54 -10.33
CA GLY A 575 63.92 -47.43 -10.14
C GLY A 575 64.41 -46.79 -8.83
N CYS A 576 64.60 -47.63 -7.80
CA CYS A 576 65.45 -47.42 -6.61
C CYS A 576 65.06 -46.32 -5.60
#